data_AF-A0AA36BB50-F1
#
_entry.id   AF-A0AA36BB50-F1
#
_cell.length_a   1.000
_cell.length_b   1.000
_cell.length_c   1.000
_cell.angle_alpha   90.00
_cell.angle_beta   90.00
_cell.angle_gamma   90.00
#
_symmetry.space_group_name_H-M   'P 1'
#
loop_
_entity.id
_entity.type
_entity.pdbx_description
1 polymer ?
#
loop_
_entity_poly.entity_id
_entity_poly.type
_entity_poly.pdbx_seq_one_letter_code
_entity_poly.pdbx_strand_id
1 'polypeptide(L)'
;MASRGQQETTRLKQNMEAQMERLVQQLIDLEECKDELEPEEYQETKDETLDQLKEFKHSLDKLLQGNLSLVDELNGMQLAIQAAISNAFKTPEVIRLFAKKQPDQLRQKLSEIQRDAKIGKIPADQAKQQTVEILTALKNLGEELTSDESFYLQSNSSASMKQFEEVAMTMGGGAALKVAGNQVQQMPMNKIELRVLIRYCWKRGLSTRKAAEEICAAEGEGTIAYAAISKWYKRFDSGDMTLEDKPRSGRSLKLDDGDLQTGLNIAPSSSTRELADELGVGKSTIHRHLRQLDFVHKKPRQDPHELTEAQANRRVDIHTHTHTHTRLDHNCPTNKNMKL
;
A
#
# COMPACT_ATOMS: atom_id res chain seq x y z
N MET A 1 6.10 21.47 1.22
CA MET A 1 6.01 20.44 2.27
C MET A 1 5.35 19.22 1.63
N ALA A 2 6.13 18.21 1.22
CA ALA A 2 5.55 16.96 0.73
C ALA A 2 4.81 16.27 1.89
N SER A 3 3.56 15.92 1.67
CA SER A 3 2.70 15.30 2.68
C SER A 3 3.33 13.99 3.16
N ARG A 4 3.22 13.67 4.46
CA ARG A 4 3.77 12.44 5.09
C ARG A 4 3.43 11.17 4.30
N GLY A 5 2.26 11.15 3.63
CA GLY A 5 1.85 10.05 2.75
C GLY A 5 2.72 9.86 1.50
N GLN A 6 3.23 10.94 0.89
CA GLN A 6 4.14 10.84 -0.27
C GLN A 6 5.48 10.21 0.12
N GLN A 7 5.99 10.53 1.31
CA GLN A 7 7.23 9.92 1.81
C GLN A 7 7.06 8.42 2.09
N GLU A 8 5.90 8.02 2.64
CA GLU A 8 5.59 6.61 2.87
C GLU A 8 5.42 5.84 1.56
N THR A 9 4.76 6.41 0.54
CA THR A 9 4.66 5.77 -0.80
C THR A 9 6.02 5.65 -1.49
N THR A 10 6.88 6.66 -1.38
CA THR A 10 8.25 6.59 -1.95
C THR A 10 9.09 5.52 -1.25
N ARG A 11 8.99 5.40 0.09
CA ARG A 11 9.73 4.38 0.84
C ARG A 11 9.22 2.98 0.50
N LEU A 12 7.91 2.81 0.39
CA LEU A 12 7.31 1.55 -0.04
C LEU A 12 7.81 1.15 -1.43
N LYS A 13 7.80 2.08 -2.38
CA LYS A 13 8.34 1.86 -3.74
C LYS A 13 9.80 1.38 -3.71
N GLN A 14 10.67 2.08 -3.00
CA GLN A 14 12.09 1.71 -2.89
C GLN A 14 12.26 0.31 -2.29
N ASN A 15 11.45 -0.05 -1.30
CA ASN A 15 11.49 -1.41 -0.72
C ASN A 15 11.06 -2.47 -1.74
N MET A 16 10.04 -2.21 -2.56
CA MET A 16 9.58 -3.13 -3.60
C MET A 16 10.61 -3.27 -4.72
N GLU A 17 11.21 -2.17 -5.15
CA GLU A 17 12.30 -2.16 -6.14
C GLU A 17 13.49 -2.98 -5.63
N ALA A 18 13.91 -2.77 -4.39
CA ALA A 18 15.01 -3.51 -3.78
C ALA A 18 14.69 -5.02 -3.64
N GLN A 19 13.45 -5.38 -3.30
CA GLN A 19 13.05 -6.79 -3.20
C GLN A 19 13.10 -7.48 -4.57
N MET A 20 12.59 -6.85 -5.63
CA MET A 20 12.69 -7.40 -6.98
C MET A 20 14.14 -7.49 -7.43
N GLU A 21 14.95 -6.44 -7.22
CA GLU A 21 16.37 -6.44 -7.59
C GLU A 21 17.12 -7.59 -6.93
N ARG A 22 16.86 -7.85 -5.64
CA ARG A 22 17.43 -9.00 -4.93
C ARG A 22 17.06 -10.32 -5.60
N LEU A 23 15.78 -10.53 -5.91
CA LEU A 23 15.30 -11.79 -6.51
C LEU A 23 15.84 -11.99 -7.94
N VAL A 24 15.88 -10.93 -8.74
CA VAL A 24 16.45 -10.96 -10.09
C VAL A 24 17.97 -11.18 -10.04
N GLN A 25 18.67 -10.58 -9.07
CA GLN A 25 20.09 -10.83 -8.87
C GLN A 25 20.36 -12.29 -8.50
N GLN A 26 19.52 -12.88 -7.64
CA GLN A 26 19.63 -14.30 -7.33
C GLN A 26 19.46 -15.19 -8.56
N LEU A 27 18.56 -14.84 -9.49
CA LEU A 27 18.44 -15.53 -10.78
C LEU A 27 19.67 -15.34 -11.68
N ILE A 28 20.31 -14.17 -11.65
CA ILE A 28 21.58 -13.93 -12.36
C ILE A 28 22.65 -14.84 -11.81
N ASP A 29 22.85 -14.82 -10.50
CA ASP A 29 23.89 -15.58 -9.83
C ASP A 29 23.71 -17.09 -10.08
N LEU A 30 22.46 -17.58 -10.11
CA LEU A 30 22.14 -18.97 -10.47
C LEU A 30 22.43 -19.31 -11.94
N GLU A 31 22.17 -18.39 -12.89
CA GLU A 31 22.52 -18.61 -14.31
C GLU A 31 24.04 -18.58 -14.53
N GLU A 32 24.80 -17.76 -13.79
CA GLU A 32 26.27 -17.71 -13.84
C GLU A 32 26.92 -18.99 -13.28
N CYS A 33 26.40 -19.51 -12.17
CA CYS A 33 26.90 -20.74 -11.53
C CYS A 33 26.27 -22.03 -12.09
N LYS A 34 25.47 -21.94 -13.17
CA LYS A 34 24.73 -23.08 -13.73
C LYS A 34 25.64 -24.27 -14.12
N ASP A 35 26.84 -23.98 -14.61
CA ASP A 35 27.79 -25.02 -15.03
C ASP A 35 28.57 -25.64 -13.85
N GLU A 36 28.47 -25.05 -12.66
CA GLU A 36 29.12 -25.50 -11.41
C GLU A 36 28.16 -26.28 -10.50
N LEU A 37 26.85 -26.18 -10.74
CA LEU A 37 25.79 -26.81 -9.95
C LEU A 37 25.28 -28.10 -10.60
N GLU A 38 24.83 -29.06 -9.78
CA GLU A 38 24.12 -30.22 -10.33
C GLU A 38 22.78 -29.80 -10.96
N PRO A 39 22.34 -30.42 -12.07
CA PRO A 39 21.11 -30.01 -12.76
C PRO A 39 19.86 -30.04 -11.87
N GLU A 40 19.78 -30.98 -10.91
CA GLU A 40 18.67 -31.08 -9.96
C GLU A 40 18.72 -29.94 -8.92
N GLU A 41 19.91 -29.63 -8.38
CA GLU A 41 20.11 -28.54 -7.40
C GLU A 41 19.86 -27.15 -8.03
N TYR A 42 20.31 -26.94 -9.27
CA TYR A 42 20.01 -25.73 -10.03
C TYR A 42 18.50 -25.57 -10.24
N GLN A 43 17.81 -26.64 -10.62
CA GLN A 43 16.39 -26.58 -10.90
C GLN A 43 15.58 -26.32 -9.62
N GLU A 44 15.93 -26.97 -8.50
CA GLU A 44 15.28 -26.76 -7.20
C GLU A 44 15.45 -25.31 -6.71
N THR A 45 16.68 -24.80 -6.68
CA THR A 45 16.96 -23.42 -6.25
C THR A 45 16.31 -22.38 -7.17
N LYS A 46 16.29 -22.64 -8.48
CA LYS A 46 15.57 -21.81 -9.44
C LYS A 46 14.07 -21.81 -9.18
N ASP A 47 13.46 -22.96 -8.95
CA ASP A 47 12.02 -23.06 -8.70
C ASP A 47 11.63 -22.35 -7.39
N GLU A 48 12.45 -22.44 -6.34
CA GLU A 48 12.26 -21.67 -5.10
C GLU A 48 12.27 -20.14 -5.36
N THR A 49 13.23 -19.64 -6.15
CA THR A 49 13.28 -18.20 -6.49
C THR A 49 12.08 -17.75 -7.31
N LEU A 50 11.61 -18.60 -8.22
CA LEU A 50 10.40 -18.33 -9.02
C LEU A 50 9.15 -18.31 -8.14
N ASP A 51 9.07 -19.17 -7.12
CA ASP A 51 7.96 -19.15 -6.17
C ASP A 51 7.97 -17.89 -5.29
N GLN A 52 9.15 -17.42 -4.86
CA GLN A 52 9.28 -16.13 -4.19
C GLN A 52 8.82 -14.96 -5.09
N LEU A 53 9.11 -15.01 -6.39
CA LEU A 53 8.61 -14.02 -7.36
C LEU A 53 7.08 -14.08 -7.50
N LYS A 54 6.46 -15.26 -7.47
CA LYS A 54 4.99 -15.40 -7.49
C LYS A 54 4.34 -14.82 -6.24
N GLU A 55 4.90 -15.07 -5.06
CA GLU A 55 4.40 -14.49 -3.81
C GLU A 55 4.54 -12.96 -3.80
N PHE A 56 5.67 -12.47 -4.31
CA PHE A 56 5.90 -11.04 -4.46
C PHE A 56 4.90 -10.40 -5.44
N LYS A 57 4.64 -11.04 -6.59
CA LYS A 57 3.60 -10.63 -7.54
C LYS A 57 2.24 -10.51 -6.87
N HIS A 58 1.81 -11.53 -6.12
CA HIS A 58 0.52 -11.49 -5.41
C HIS A 58 0.43 -10.35 -4.40
N SER A 59 1.55 -10.02 -3.77
CA SER A 59 1.66 -8.89 -2.86
C SER A 59 1.51 -7.55 -3.60
N LEU A 60 2.10 -7.42 -4.79
CA LEU A 60 1.92 -6.26 -5.67
C LEU A 60 0.47 -6.14 -6.14
N ASP A 61 -0.15 -7.23 -6.62
CA ASP A 61 -1.53 -7.23 -7.12
C ASP A 61 -2.53 -6.72 -6.05
N LYS A 62 -2.36 -7.15 -4.78
CA LYS A 62 -3.16 -6.65 -3.66
C LYS A 62 -2.96 -5.15 -3.40
N LEU A 63 -1.74 -4.65 -3.60
CA LEU A 63 -1.40 -3.25 -3.37
C LEU A 63 -1.98 -2.35 -4.47
N LEU A 64 -1.92 -2.82 -5.71
CA LEU A 64 -2.46 -2.16 -6.90
C LEU A 64 -4.00 -2.04 -6.84
N GLN A 65 -4.69 -3.03 -6.26
CA GLN A 65 -6.15 -2.97 -6.03
C GLN A 65 -6.58 -1.81 -5.12
N GLY A 66 -5.68 -1.30 -4.27
CA GLY A 66 -5.98 -0.25 -3.29
C GLY A 66 -5.57 1.17 -3.70
N ASN A 67 -4.60 1.34 -4.60
CA ASN A 67 -4.01 2.63 -4.93
C ASN A 67 -3.76 2.81 -6.43
N LEU A 68 -4.71 3.48 -7.12
CA LEU A 68 -4.63 3.77 -8.56
C LEU A 68 -3.39 4.60 -8.95
N SER A 69 -2.89 5.45 -8.07
CA SER A 69 -1.69 6.28 -8.33
C SER A 69 -0.40 5.47 -8.40
N LEU A 70 -0.35 4.28 -7.80
CA LEU A 70 0.84 3.42 -7.80
C LEU A 70 0.85 2.43 -8.97
N VAL A 71 -0.27 2.31 -9.69
CA VAL A 71 -0.43 1.38 -10.83
C VAL A 71 0.56 1.73 -11.94
N ASP A 72 0.57 2.97 -12.42
CA ASP A 72 1.45 3.34 -13.54
C ASP A 72 2.93 3.18 -13.21
N GLU A 73 3.33 3.45 -11.96
CA GLU A 73 4.72 3.34 -11.51
C GLU A 73 5.17 1.88 -11.33
N LEU A 74 4.31 1.03 -10.77
CA LEU A 74 4.64 -0.37 -10.46
C LEU A 74 4.30 -1.35 -11.59
N ASN A 75 3.58 -0.91 -12.63
CA ASN A 75 3.24 -1.74 -13.80
C ASN A 75 4.49 -2.31 -14.49
N GLY A 76 5.57 -1.53 -14.60
CA GLY A 76 6.83 -2.02 -15.20
C GLY A 76 7.44 -3.18 -14.40
N MET A 77 7.42 -3.06 -13.08
CA MET A 77 7.88 -4.10 -12.15
C MET A 77 7.02 -5.35 -12.26
N GLN A 78 5.70 -5.20 -12.26
CA GLN A 78 4.74 -6.29 -12.35
C GLN A 78 4.87 -7.05 -13.68
N LEU A 79 5.02 -6.33 -14.81
CA LEU A 79 5.24 -6.93 -16.11
C LEU A 79 6.57 -7.66 -16.18
N ALA A 80 7.64 -7.11 -15.58
CA ALA A 80 8.94 -7.79 -15.53
C ALA A 80 8.91 -9.07 -14.70
N ILE A 81 8.23 -9.05 -13.55
CA ILE A 81 8.02 -10.25 -12.73
C ILE A 81 7.18 -11.27 -13.49
N GLN A 82 6.13 -10.83 -14.18
CA GLN A 82 5.31 -11.71 -15.01
C GLN A 82 6.14 -12.35 -16.13
N ALA A 83 7.00 -11.58 -16.79
CA ALA A 83 7.89 -12.08 -17.84
C ALA A 83 8.90 -13.12 -17.32
N ALA A 84 9.40 -12.92 -16.09
CA ALA A 84 10.27 -13.87 -15.41
C ALA A 84 9.53 -15.17 -15.06
N ILE A 85 8.33 -15.07 -14.46
CA ILE A 85 7.52 -16.24 -14.09
C ILE A 85 7.09 -17.04 -15.31
N SER A 86 6.74 -16.39 -16.42
CA SER A 86 6.30 -17.06 -17.63
C SER A 86 7.45 -17.61 -18.49
N ASN A 87 8.70 -17.49 -18.03
CA ASN A 87 9.90 -17.78 -18.82
C ASN A 87 9.87 -17.08 -20.19
N ALA A 88 9.23 -15.91 -20.27
CA ALA A 88 9.17 -15.11 -21.49
C ALA A 88 10.51 -14.43 -21.75
N PHE A 89 11.13 -13.93 -20.68
CA PHE A 89 12.52 -13.45 -20.71
C PHE A 89 13.38 -14.44 -19.94
N LYS A 90 14.39 -15.01 -20.61
CA LYS A 90 15.39 -15.84 -19.92
C LYS A 90 16.61 -15.03 -19.51
N THR A 91 16.79 -13.85 -20.09
CA THR A 91 17.93 -12.97 -19.80
C THR A 91 17.58 -12.07 -18.61
N PRO A 92 18.20 -12.26 -17.44
CA PRO A 92 17.83 -11.49 -16.25
C PRO A 92 18.13 -9.99 -16.38
N GLU A 93 19.16 -9.62 -17.15
CA GLU A 93 19.44 -8.22 -17.43
C GLU A 93 18.29 -7.53 -18.20
N VAL A 94 17.63 -8.24 -19.13
CA VAL A 94 16.46 -7.71 -19.86
C VAL A 94 15.29 -7.50 -18.91
N ILE A 95 15.05 -8.45 -17.99
CA ILE A 95 14.03 -8.32 -16.93
C ILE A 95 14.31 -7.08 -16.07
N ARG A 96 15.56 -6.88 -15.64
CA ARG A 96 15.97 -5.73 -14.83
C ARG A 96 15.75 -4.41 -15.54
N LEU A 97 16.20 -4.29 -16.79
CA LEU A 97 16.08 -3.07 -17.59
C LEU A 97 14.61 -2.76 -17.93
N PHE A 98 13.82 -3.80 -18.20
CA PHE A 98 12.38 -3.67 -18.43
C PHE A 98 11.65 -3.18 -17.19
N ALA A 99 11.94 -3.74 -16.02
CA ALA A 99 11.34 -3.33 -14.76
C ALA A 99 11.62 -1.87 -14.40
N LYS A 100 12.84 -1.40 -14.67
CA LYS A 100 13.27 0.00 -14.47
C LYS A 100 12.76 0.97 -15.54
N LYS A 101 12.07 0.47 -16.57
CA LYS A 101 11.61 1.26 -17.73
C LYS A 101 12.75 2.05 -18.39
N GLN A 102 13.87 1.39 -18.68
CA GLN A 102 15.06 2.01 -19.29
C GLN A 102 15.20 1.57 -20.77
N PRO A 103 14.43 2.17 -21.70
CA PRO A 103 14.46 1.75 -23.10
C PRO A 103 15.78 2.09 -23.82
N ASP A 104 16.43 3.19 -23.46
CA ASP A 104 17.73 3.57 -24.03
C ASP A 104 18.79 2.50 -23.77
N GLN A 105 18.82 1.94 -22.55
CA GLN A 105 19.73 0.87 -22.18
C GLN A 105 19.38 -0.45 -22.88
N LEU A 106 18.09 -0.73 -23.08
CA LEU A 106 17.64 -1.88 -23.89
C LEU A 106 18.10 -1.75 -25.35
N ARG A 107 18.01 -0.56 -25.95
CA ARG A 107 18.51 -0.30 -27.31
C ARG A 107 20.04 -0.41 -27.39
N GLN A 108 20.75 0.09 -26.39
CA GLN A 108 22.20 -0.08 -26.32
C GLN A 108 22.56 -1.57 -26.28
N LYS A 109 21.91 -2.35 -25.43
CA LYS A 109 22.08 -3.82 -25.35
C LYS A 109 21.76 -4.51 -26.67
N LEU A 110 20.69 -4.11 -27.35
CA LEU A 110 20.34 -4.65 -28.68
C LEU A 110 21.49 -4.42 -29.67
N SER A 111 22.09 -3.23 -29.66
CA SER A 111 23.23 -2.91 -30.53
C SER A 111 24.50 -3.70 -30.19
N GLU A 112 24.72 -3.99 -28.91
CA GLU A 112 25.82 -4.84 -28.43
C GLU A 112 25.65 -6.28 -28.91
N ILE A 113 24.47 -6.86 -28.70
CA ILE A 113 24.14 -8.23 -29.13
C ILE A 113 24.26 -8.38 -30.65
N GLN A 114 23.74 -7.41 -31.42
CA GLN A 114 23.87 -7.43 -32.87
C GLN A 114 25.33 -7.34 -33.33
N ARG A 115 26.19 -6.59 -32.63
CA ARG A 115 27.63 -6.53 -32.91
C ARG A 115 28.32 -7.85 -32.57
N ASP A 116 28.05 -8.40 -31.39
CA ASP A 116 28.65 -9.65 -30.94
C ASP A 116 28.23 -10.84 -31.82
N ALA A 117 26.99 -10.84 -32.32
CA ALA A 117 26.52 -11.82 -33.29
C ALA A 117 27.26 -11.70 -34.64
N LYS A 118 27.51 -10.47 -35.12
CA LYS A 118 28.28 -10.23 -36.36
C LYS A 118 29.75 -10.63 -36.23
N ILE A 119 30.32 -10.47 -35.03
CA ILE A 119 31.72 -10.82 -34.73
C ILE A 119 31.86 -12.31 -34.39
N GLY A 120 30.75 -13.06 -34.28
CA GLY A 120 30.73 -14.49 -33.98
C GLY A 120 31.05 -14.82 -32.52
N LYS A 121 30.97 -13.81 -31.63
CA LYS A 121 31.28 -13.92 -30.20
C LYS A 121 30.21 -14.66 -29.41
N ILE A 122 28.96 -14.56 -29.88
CA ILE A 122 27.80 -15.27 -29.32
C ILE A 122 27.17 -16.16 -30.40
N PRO A 123 26.64 -17.35 -30.03
CA PRO A 123 25.92 -18.21 -30.96
C PRO A 123 24.70 -17.50 -31.56
N ALA A 124 24.46 -17.72 -32.85
CA ALA A 124 23.36 -17.08 -33.57
C ALA A 124 21.99 -17.35 -32.92
N ASP A 125 21.81 -18.50 -32.28
CA ASP A 125 20.54 -18.85 -31.64
C ASP A 125 20.33 -18.13 -30.29
N GLN A 126 21.40 -17.91 -29.52
CA GLN A 126 21.33 -17.08 -28.31
C GLN A 126 21.10 -15.60 -28.67
N ALA A 127 21.75 -15.10 -29.73
CA ALA A 127 21.54 -13.75 -30.22
C ALA A 127 20.09 -13.51 -30.67
N LYS A 128 19.49 -14.46 -31.41
CA LYS A 128 18.08 -14.42 -31.79
C LYS A 128 17.18 -14.34 -30.55
N GLN A 129 17.42 -15.19 -29.56
CA GLN A 129 16.61 -15.24 -28.35
C GLN A 129 16.66 -13.90 -27.59
N GLN A 130 17.86 -13.38 -27.30
CA GLN A 130 18.03 -12.11 -26.60
C GLN A 130 17.44 -10.93 -27.38
N THR A 131 17.55 -10.95 -28.72
CA THR A 131 16.94 -9.93 -29.58
C THR A 131 15.42 -9.93 -29.47
N VAL A 132 14.78 -11.11 -29.48
CA VAL A 132 13.32 -11.23 -29.32
C VAL A 132 12.87 -10.76 -27.93
N GLU A 133 13.63 -11.08 -26.88
CA GLU A 133 13.36 -10.62 -25.51
C GLU A 133 13.41 -9.08 -25.41
N ILE A 134 14.47 -8.46 -25.93
CA ILE A 134 14.65 -7.01 -25.90
C ILE A 134 13.59 -6.28 -26.73
N LEU A 135 13.29 -6.76 -27.95
CA LEU A 135 12.27 -6.15 -28.81
C LEU A 135 10.87 -6.23 -28.18
N THR A 136 10.57 -7.33 -27.50
CA THR A 136 9.29 -7.49 -26.77
C THR A 136 9.24 -6.56 -25.57
N ALA A 137 10.33 -6.41 -24.81
CA ALA A 137 10.41 -5.45 -23.73
C ALA A 137 10.19 -4.02 -24.24
N LEU A 138 10.87 -3.62 -25.32
CA LEU A 138 10.72 -2.30 -25.95
C LEU A 138 9.27 -2.05 -26.42
N LYS A 139 8.65 -3.03 -27.09
CA LYS A 139 7.24 -2.96 -27.51
C LYS A 139 6.30 -2.74 -26.32
N ASN A 140 6.49 -3.46 -25.23
CA ASN A 140 5.66 -3.34 -24.03
C ASN A 140 5.96 -2.06 -23.20
N LEU A 141 7.11 -1.41 -23.43
CA LEU A 141 7.39 -0.08 -22.90
C LEU A 141 6.81 1.05 -23.78
N GLY A 142 6.18 0.72 -24.91
CA GLY A 142 5.56 1.70 -25.81
C GLY A 142 6.53 2.38 -26.78
N GLU A 143 7.74 1.83 -26.97
CA GLU A 143 8.70 2.34 -27.94
C GLU A 143 8.30 1.96 -29.38
N GLU A 144 8.55 2.87 -30.32
CA GLU A 144 8.35 2.59 -31.74
C GLU A 144 9.45 1.64 -32.23
N LEU A 145 9.03 0.42 -32.55
CA LEU A 145 9.82 -0.54 -33.29
C LEU A 145 9.84 -0.16 -34.77
N THR A 146 11.00 -0.30 -35.40
CA THR A 146 11.13 -0.18 -36.85
C THR A 146 10.35 -1.30 -37.55
N SER A 147 10.05 -1.12 -38.84
CA SER A 147 9.34 -2.12 -39.64
C SER A 147 10.08 -3.47 -39.67
N ASP A 148 11.41 -3.44 -39.72
CA ASP A 148 12.25 -4.63 -39.73
C ASP A 148 12.24 -5.36 -38.38
N GLU A 149 12.30 -4.62 -37.27
CA GLU A 149 12.22 -5.18 -35.91
C GLU A 149 10.85 -5.82 -35.64
N SER A 150 9.78 -5.19 -36.12
CA SER A 150 8.41 -5.70 -35.97
C SER A 150 8.22 -7.02 -36.73
N PHE A 151 8.76 -7.10 -37.95
CA PHE A 151 8.75 -8.32 -38.75
C PHE A 151 9.59 -9.43 -38.11
N TYR A 152 10.75 -9.07 -37.57
CA TYR A 152 11.63 -10.00 -36.87
C TYR A 152 10.97 -10.58 -35.63
N LEU A 153 10.28 -9.74 -34.86
CA LEU A 153 9.54 -10.16 -33.67
C LEU A 153 8.43 -11.15 -34.05
N GLN A 154 7.57 -10.82 -35.01
CA GLN A 154 6.48 -11.70 -35.45
C GLN A 154 6.97 -13.07 -35.93
N SER A 155 8.11 -13.10 -36.62
CA SER A 155 8.68 -14.33 -37.19
C SER A 155 9.32 -15.24 -36.14
N ASN A 156 9.77 -14.68 -35.02
CA ASN A 156 10.56 -15.40 -34.02
C ASN A 156 9.91 -15.45 -32.61
N SER A 157 8.68 -14.95 -32.45
CA SER A 157 7.96 -15.02 -31.17
C SER A 157 7.68 -16.47 -30.74
N SER A 158 8.15 -16.83 -29.55
CA SER A 158 7.85 -18.12 -28.91
C SER A 158 6.42 -18.17 -28.34
N ALA A 159 5.95 -19.38 -28.00
CA ALA A 159 4.65 -19.56 -27.36
C ALA A 159 4.54 -18.82 -26.00
N SER A 160 5.59 -18.87 -25.18
CA SER A 160 5.67 -18.16 -23.90
C SER A 160 5.59 -16.64 -24.07
N MET A 161 6.17 -16.09 -25.15
CA MET A 161 6.12 -14.67 -25.47
C MET A 161 4.72 -14.22 -25.90
N LYS A 162 3.97 -15.07 -26.61
CA LYS A 162 2.58 -14.78 -26.98
C LYS A 162 1.66 -14.76 -25.75
N GLN A 163 1.84 -15.73 -24.84
CA GLN A 163 1.11 -15.76 -23.56
C GLN A 163 1.44 -14.54 -22.70
N PHE A 164 2.71 -14.15 -22.66
CA PHE A 164 3.13 -12.93 -21.99
C PHE A 164 2.48 -11.69 -22.60
N GLU A 165 2.48 -11.53 -23.93
CA GLU A 165 1.84 -10.39 -24.59
C GLU A 165 0.33 -10.34 -24.28
N GLU A 166 -0.38 -11.47 -24.26
CA GLU A 166 -1.80 -11.52 -23.89
C GLU A 166 -2.03 -11.05 -22.44
N VAL A 167 -1.21 -11.52 -21.50
CA VAL A 167 -1.28 -11.09 -20.09
C VAL A 167 -0.85 -9.64 -19.93
N ALA A 168 0.14 -9.16 -20.68
CA ALA A 168 0.56 -7.76 -20.68
C ALA A 168 -0.54 -6.84 -21.21
N MET A 169 -1.27 -7.24 -22.24
CA MET A 169 -2.41 -6.51 -22.80
C MET A 169 -3.55 -6.40 -21.78
N THR A 170 -3.84 -7.48 -21.02
CA THR A 170 -4.87 -7.46 -19.96
C THR A 170 -4.49 -6.61 -18.75
N MET A 171 -3.20 -6.51 -18.42
CA MET A 171 -2.69 -5.67 -17.32
C MET A 171 -2.42 -4.20 -17.74
N GLY A 172 -2.88 -3.78 -18.93
CA GLY A 172 -2.75 -2.41 -19.40
C GLY A 172 -1.39 -2.04 -20.00
N GLY A 173 -0.49 -3.02 -20.19
CA GLY A 173 0.82 -2.83 -20.85
C GLY A 173 0.74 -2.65 -22.38
N GLY A 174 -0.45 -2.81 -22.97
CA GLY A 174 -0.67 -2.77 -24.41
C GLY A 174 -1.31 -1.50 -24.98
N ALA A 175 -1.73 -0.53 -24.17
CA ALA A 175 -2.65 0.51 -24.65
C ALA A 175 -2.34 1.92 -24.12
N ALA A 176 -1.11 2.41 -24.35
CA ALA A 176 -0.82 3.85 -24.27
C ALA A 176 -0.59 4.51 -25.63
N LEU A 177 -0.41 3.78 -26.74
CA LEU A 177 -0.15 4.43 -28.04
C LEU A 177 -0.51 3.59 -29.27
N LYS A 178 -1.81 3.54 -29.62
CA LYS A 178 -2.33 3.55 -31.01
C LYS A 178 -3.87 3.48 -31.03
N VAL A 179 -4.51 4.62 -30.76
CA VAL A 179 -5.78 5.00 -31.41
C VAL A 179 -5.68 6.48 -31.79
N ALA A 180 -4.73 6.81 -32.66
CA ALA A 180 -4.87 8.00 -33.51
C ALA A 180 -5.79 7.59 -34.67
N GLY A 181 -7.09 7.72 -34.47
CA GLY A 181 -8.08 7.40 -35.49
C GLY A 181 -9.46 7.06 -34.93
N ASN A 182 -10.12 8.04 -34.33
CA ASN A 182 -11.56 8.07 -34.09
C ASN A 182 -12.17 6.88 -33.34
N GLN A 183 -11.96 6.84 -32.03
CA GLN A 183 -12.99 6.50 -31.06
C GLN A 183 -12.51 7.04 -29.71
N VAL A 184 -13.30 7.92 -29.10
CA VAL A 184 -13.09 8.38 -27.72
C VAL A 184 -13.18 7.14 -26.83
N GLN A 185 -12.03 6.54 -26.52
CA GLN A 185 -11.93 5.37 -25.65
C GLN A 185 -12.38 5.79 -24.24
N GLN A 186 -13.52 5.25 -23.81
CA GLN A 186 -14.07 5.41 -22.48
C GLN A 186 -13.10 4.79 -21.47
N MET A 187 -12.42 5.64 -20.69
CA MET A 187 -11.77 5.22 -19.46
C MET A 187 -12.86 4.98 -18.41
N PRO A 188 -12.81 3.90 -17.62
CA PRO A 188 -13.78 3.67 -16.56
C PRO A 188 -13.67 4.81 -15.53
N MET A 189 -14.70 5.64 -15.52
CA MET A 189 -14.76 6.89 -14.78
C MET A 189 -14.77 6.66 -13.26
N ASN A 190 -13.98 7.42 -12.50
CA ASN A 190 -13.85 7.22 -11.06
C ASN A 190 -15.19 7.58 -10.37
N LYS A 191 -15.54 6.88 -9.28
CA LYS A 191 -16.76 7.15 -8.50
C LYS A 191 -16.88 8.60 -8.06
N ILE A 192 -15.77 9.28 -7.78
CA ILE A 192 -15.76 10.70 -7.39
C ILE A 192 -16.14 11.58 -8.58
N GLU A 193 -15.53 11.35 -9.73
CA GLU A 193 -15.78 12.11 -10.95
C GLU A 193 -17.23 11.92 -11.43
N LEU A 194 -17.77 10.70 -11.28
CA LEU A 194 -19.18 10.41 -11.51
C LEU A 194 -20.09 11.25 -10.62
N ARG A 195 -19.73 11.40 -9.33
CA ARG A 195 -20.48 12.24 -8.39
C ARG A 195 -20.36 13.73 -8.72
N VAL A 196 -19.26 14.16 -9.31
CA VAL A 196 -19.10 15.54 -9.84
C VAL A 196 -20.11 15.78 -10.96
N LEU A 197 -20.24 14.85 -11.91
CA LEU A 197 -21.23 14.93 -12.99
C LEU A 197 -22.67 14.95 -12.46
N ILE A 198 -22.98 14.06 -11.51
CA ILE A 198 -24.30 14.03 -10.87
C ILE A 198 -24.61 15.37 -10.19
N ARG A 199 -23.63 15.94 -9.46
CA ARG A 199 -23.77 17.25 -8.82
C ARG A 199 -23.95 18.38 -9.83
N TYR A 200 -23.26 18.33 -10.97
CA TYR A 200 -23.43 19.29 -12.05
C TYR A 200 -24.85 19.24 -12.62
N CYS A 201 -25.37 18.05 -12.92
CA CYS A 201 -26.75 17.88 -13.40
C CYS A 201 -27.78 18.36 -12.37
N TRP A 202 -27.55 18.10 -11.07
CA TRP A 202 -28.41 18.59 -9.99
C TRP A 202 -28.41 20.12 -9.92
N LYS A 203 -27.24 20.76 -10.00
CA LYS A 203 -27.12 22.24 -10.02
C LYS A 203 -27.82 22.88 -11.22
N ARG A 204 -27.90 22.16 -12.35
CA ARG A 204 -28.65 22.58 -13.54
C ARG A 204 -30.16 22.37 -13.43
N GLY A 205 -30.65 21.77 -12.34
CA GLY A 205 -32.06 21.47 -12.14
C GLY A 205 -32.60 20.39 -13.08
N LEU A 206 -31.74 19.52 -13.59
CA LEU A 206 -32.17 18.40 -14.44
C LEU A 206 -32.92 17.38 -13.61
N SER A 207 -33.89 16.68 -14.21
CA SER A 207 -34.52 15.53 -13.55
C SER A 207 -33.53 14.36 -13.50
N THR A 208 -33.70 13.46 -12.54
CA THR A 208 -32.87 12.24 -12.38
C THR A 208 -32.79 11.40 -13.64
N ARG A 209 -33.87 11.33 -14.43
CA ARG A 209 -33.94 10.61 -15.70
C ARG A 209 -33.12 11.31 -16.78
N LYS A 210 -33.29 12.62 -16.94
CA LYS A 210 -32.54 13.42 -17.92
C LYS A 210 -31.04 13.46 -17.58
N ALA A 211 -30.70 13.49 -16.29
CA ALA A 211 -29.32 13.38 -15.83
C ALA A 211 -28.71 12.01 -16.15
N ALA A 212 -29.47 10.91 -15.99
CA ALA A 212 -29.00 9.57 -16.38
C ALA A 212 -28.74 9.50 -17.89
N GLU A 213 -29.66 10.03 -18.69
CA GLU A 213 -29.53 10.09 -20.15
C GLU A 213 -28.34 10.96 -20.59
N GLU A 214 -28.16 12.16 -20.02
CA GLU A 214 -27.01 13.04 -20.32
C GLU A 214 -25.68 12.39 -19.92
N ILE A 215 -25.60 11.76 -18.75
CA ILE A 215 -24.36 11.12 -18.30
C ILE A 215 -24.07 9.84 -19.10
N CYS A 216 -25.06 8.99 -19.37
CA CYS A 216 -24.86 7.81 -20.21
C CYS A 216 -24.55 8.16 -21.67
N ALA A 217 -25.09 9.27 -22.19
CA ALA A 217 -24.74 9.75 -23.53
C ALA A 217 -23.30 10.27 -23.63
N ALA A 218 -22.79 10.89 -22.56
CA ALA A 218 -21.42 11.41 -22.49
C ALA A 218 -20.39 10.32 -22.17
N GLU A 219 -20.72 9.41 -21.25
CA GLU A 219 -19.76 8.49 -20.60
C GLU A 219 -19.97 7.02 -20.99
N GLY A 220 -20.99 6.69 -21.77
CA GLY A 220 -21.31 5.32 -22.20
C GLY A 220 -22.61 4.76 -21.62
N GLU A 221 -23.21 3.83 -22.37
CA GLU A 221 -24.48 3.23 -21.99
C GLU A 221 -24.31 2.32 -20.75
N GLY A 222 -25.13 2.54 -19.72
CA GLY A 222 -25.10 1.74 -18.49
C GLY A 222 -24.12 2.23 -17.41
N THR A 223 -23.46 3.37 -17.59
CA THR A 223 -22.48 3.93 -16.64
C THR A 223 -23.06 4.20 -15.24
N ILE A 224 -24.33 4.60 -15.13
CA ILE A 224 -24.98 4.84 -13.83
C ILE A 224 -26.40 4.28 -13.79
N ALA A 225 -26.72 3.55 -12.72
CA ALA A 225 -28.09 3.21 -12.39
C ALA A 225 -28.88 4.45 -11.92
N TYR A 226 -30.09 4.63 -12.43
CA TYR A 226 -31.03 5.70 -12.03
C TYR A 226 -31.15 5.86 -10.50
N ALA A 227 -31.18 4.74 -9.77
CA ALA A 227 -31.28 4.73 -8.30
C ALA A 227 -30.08 5.41 -7.60
N ALA A 228 -28.88 5.37 -8.20
CA ALA A 228 -27.71 6.05 -7.65
C ALA A 228 -27.86 7.58 -7.76
N ILE A 229 -28.29 8.08 -8.93
CA ILE A 229 -28.53 9.52 -9.15
C ILE A 229 -29.58 10.04 -8.17
N SER A 230 -30.69 9.31 -8.00
CA SER A 230 -31.75 9.69 -7.05
C SER A 230 -31.26 9.77 -5.60
N LYS A 231 -30.40 8.84 -5.15
CA LYS A 231 -29.80 8.89 -3.80
C LYS A 231 -28.91 10.12 -3.61
N TRP A 232 -28.11 10.45 -4.62
CA TRP A 232 -27.23 11.62 -4.60
C TRP A 232 -27.99 12.94 -4.63
N TYR A 233 -29.08 13.01 -5.41
CA TYR A 233 -29.94 14.21 -5.43
C TYR A 233 -30.55 14.47 -4.07
N LYS A 234 -31.13 13.44 -3.43
CA LYS A 234 -31.65 13.57 -2.04
C LYS A 234 -30.58 14.04 -1.07
N ARG A 235 -29.34 13.59 -1.24
CA ARG A 235 -28.20 14.02 -0.42
C ARG A 235 -27.87 15.50 -0.66
N PHE A 236 -27.84 15.95 -1.91
CA PHE A 236 -27.61 17.36 -2.25
C PHE A 236 -28.77 18.27 -1.81
N ASP A 237 -30.01 17.80 -1.93
CA ASP A 237 -31.21 18.49 -1.42
C ASP A 237 -31.14 18.67 0.11
N SER A 238 -30.50 17.73 0.83
CA SER A 238 -30.26 17.85 2.27
C SER A 238 -29.07 18.75 2.65
N GLY A 239 -28.41 19.37 1.66
CA GLY A 239 -27.29 20.30 1.85
C GLY A 239 -25.91 19.65 1.99
N ASP A 240 -25.82 18.31 1.92
CA ASP A 240 -24.56 17.58 1.99
C ASP A 240 -23.89 17.51 0.61
N MET A 241 -22.92 18.40 0.39
CA MET A 241 -22.19 18.53 -0.88
C MET A 241 -20.93 17.66 -0.97
N THR A 242 -20.69 16.79 0.01
CA THR A 242 -19.49 15.95 0.05
C THR A 242 -19.56 14.85 -1.00
N LEU A 243 -18.49 14.69 -1.77
CA LEU A 243 -18.41 13.71 -2.86
C LEU A 243 -17.86 12.36 -2.40
N GLU A 244 -17.47 12.25 -1.13
CA GLU A 244 -16.94 11.03 -0.54
C GLU A 244 -18.04 10.17 0.09
N ASP A 245 -17.75 8.89 0.22
CA ASP A 245 -18.60 8.00 1.01
C ASP A 245 -18.49 8.41 2.47
N LYS A 246 -19.63 8.48 3.17
CA LYS A 246 -19.59 8.59 4.62
C LYS A 246 -18.87 7.36 5.17
N PRO A 247 -18.06 7.51 6.24
CA PRO A 247 -17.49 6.36 6.92
C PRO A 247 -18.63 5.39 7.21
N ARG A 248 -18.46 4.13 6.79
CA ARG A 248 -19.48 3.11 7.02
C ARG A 248 -19.71 3.04 8.51
N SER A 249 -20.95 3.18 8.96
CA SER A 249 -21.30 2.85 10.33
C SER A 249 -20.93 1.38 10.52
N GLY A 250 -19.87 1.12 11.28
CA GLY A 250 -19.48 -0.24 11.63
C GLY A 250 -20.62 -0.93 12.40
N ARG A 251 -20.42 -2.21 12.70
CA ARG A 251 -21.32 -2.91 13.64
C ARG A 251 -21.30 -2.16 14.97
N SER A 252 -22.42 -1.60 15.39
CA SER A 252 -22.55 -0.93 16.70
C SER A 252 -22.09 -1.89 17.79
N LEU A 253 -21.07 -1.50 18.55
CA LEU A 253 -20.72 -2.19 19.78
C LEU A 253 -21.81 -1.85 20.78
N LYS A 254 -22.45 -2.87 21.35
CA LYS A 254 -23.67 -2.73 22.17
C LYS A 254 -23.41 -2.11 23.55
N LEU A 255 -22.18 -1.69 23.83
CA LEU A 255 -21.73 -1.15 25.10
C LEU A 255 -21.45 0.34 24.94
N ASP A 256 -22.09 1.17 25.76
CA ASP A 256 -21.74 2.58 25.88
C ASP A 256 -20.48 2.76 26.72
N ASP A 257 -19.55 3.59 26.25
CA ASP A 257 -18.28 3.83 26.94
C ASP A 257 -18.49 4.60 28.26
N GLY A 258 -19.58 5.39 28.38
CA GLY A 258 -19.94 6.11 29.59
C GLY A 258 -20.38 5.21 30.73
N ASP A 259 -21.16 4.17 30.43
CA ASP A 259 -21.58 3.16 31.42
C ASP A 259 -20.36 2.41 31.99
N LEU A 260 -19.40 2.06 31.13
CA LEU A 260 -18.17 1.38 31.54
C LEU A 260 -17.28 2.27 32.43
N GLN A 261 -17.15 3.56 32.10
CA GLN A 261 -16.41 4.52 32.92
C GLN A 261 -17.06 4.73 34.29
N THR A 262 -18.39 4.76 34.35
CA THR A 262 -19.14 4.94 35.59
C THR A 262 -18.90 3.76 36.55
N GLY A 263 -18.96 2.52 36.04
CA GLY A 263 -18.65 1.32 36.83
C GLY A 263 -17.21 1.31 37.38
N LEU A 264 -16.23 1.73 36.56
CA LEU A 264 -14.82 1.81 36.98
C LEU A 264 -14.56 2.91 38.02
N ASN A 265 -15.29 4.02 37.97
CA ASN A 265 -15.15 5.09 38.97
C ASN A 265 -15.67 4.67 40.35
N ILE A 266 -16.70 3.81 40.40
CA ILE A 266 -17.27 3.28 41.65
C ILE A 266 -16.38 2.18 42.21
N ALA A 267 -15.90 1.28 41.36
CA ALA A 267 -15.06 0.15 41.76
C ALA A 267 -13.83 0.01 40.84
N PRO A 268 -12.75 0.77 41.10
CA PRO A 268 -11.55 0.78 40.25
C PRO A 268 -10.81 -0.57 40.19
N SER A 269 -11.07 -1.46 41.13
CA SER A 269 -10.48 -2.80 41.21
C SER A 269 -11.31 -3.90 40.54
N SER A 270 -12.46 -3.57 39.93
CA SER A 270 -13.33 -4.55 39.30
C SER A 270 -12.62 -5.30 38.17
N SER A 271 -12.81 -6.62 38.14
CA SER A 271 -12.26 -7.48 37.11
C SER A 271 -13.06 -7.37 35.81
N THR A 272 -12.42 -7.69 34.68
CA THR A 272 -13.07 -7.75 33.37
C THR A 272 -14.25 -8.75 33.31
N ARG A 273 -14.29 -9.73 34.23
CA ARG A 273 -15.40 -10.69 34.34
C ARG A 273 -16.58 -10.10 35.10
N GLU A 274 -16.32 -9.45 36.24
CA GLU A 274 -17.38 -8.79 37.03
C GLU A 274 -18.05 -7.68 36.21
N LEU A 275 -17.26 -6.86 35.49
CA LEU A 275 -17.79 -5.84 34.59
C LEU A 275 -18.59 -6.44 33.41
N ALA A 276 -18.25 -7.64 32.97
CA ALA A 276 -18.97 -8.34 31.90
C ALA A 276 -20.33 -8.84 32.38
N ASP A 277 -20.40 -9.37 33.60
CA ASP A 277 -21.64 -9.84 34.21
C ASP A 277 -22.56 -8.67 34.58
N GLU A 278 -22.01 -7.57 35.11
CA GLU A 278 -22.76 -6.36 35.48
C GLU A 278 -23.35 -5.64 34.25
N LEU A 279 -22.57 -5.51 33.17
CA LEU A 279 -22.98 -4.83 31.94
C LEU A 279 -23.65 -5.77 30.92
N GLY A 280 -23.78 -7.06 31.23
CA GLY A 280 -24.44 -8.04 30.37
C GLY A 280 -23.77 -8.24 29.00
N VAL A 281 -22.46 -8.03 28.91
CA VAL A 281 -21.68 -8.14 27.66
C VAL A 281 -20.51 -9.10 27.81
N GLY A 282 -20.08 -9.74 26.72
CA GLY A 282 -18.98 -10.69 26.80
C GLY A 282 -17.65 -10.05 27.26
N LYS A 283 -16.87 -10.79 28.06
CA LYS A 283 -15.54 -10.39 28.57
C LYS A 283 -14.61 -9.78 27.50
N SER A 284 -14.61 -10.32 26.28
CA SER A 284 -13.79 -9.82 25.17
C SER A 284 -14.19 -8.41 24.72
N THR A 285 -15.47 -8.06 24.86
CA THR A 285 -16.00 -6.72 24.57
C THR A 285 -15.50 -5.74 25.61
N ILE A 286 -15.65 -6.04 26.90
CA ILE A 286 -15.10 -5.21 27.99
C ILE A 286 -13.60 -4.98 27.79
N HIS A 287 -12.83 -6.05 27.54
CA HIS A 287 -11.38 -5.96 27.34
C HIS A 287 -10.99 -5.02 26.18
N ARG A 288 -11.75 -5.04 25.07
CA ARG A 288 -11.51 -4.16 23.93
C ARG A 288 -11.83 -2.70 24.28
N HIS A 289 -12.96 -2.44 24.94
CA HIS A 289 -13.36 -1.10 25.33
C HIS A 289 -12.39 -0.49 26.36
N LEU A 290 -11.93 -1.28 27.35
CA LEU A 290 -10.89 -0.84 28.29
C LEU A 290 -9.60 -0.39 27.58
N ARG A 291 -9.19 -1.07 26.51
CA ARG A 291 -8.04 -0.64 25.70
C ARG A 291 -8.32 0.61 24.88
N GLN A 292 -9.53 0.80 24.35
CA GLN A 292 -9.91 1.99 23.59
C GLN A 292 -9.93 3.24 24.49
N LEU A 293 -10.21 3.06 25.78
CA LEU A 293 -10.23 4.11 26.81
C LEU A 293 -8.89 4.24 27.56
N ASP A 294 -7.82 3.60 27.08
CA ASP A 294 -6.47 3.62 27.69
C ASP A 294 -6.38 3.16 29.16
N PHE A 295 -7.33 2.36 29.64
CA PHE A 295 -7.25 1.75 30.97
C PHE A 295 -6.25 0.59 30.99
N VAL A 296 -5.35 0.62 31.98
CA VAL A 296 -4.34 -0.41 32.21
C VAL A 296 -4.52 -0.99 33.60
N HIS A 297 -4.52 -2.32 33.70
CA HIS A 297 -4.53 -3.00 34.99
C HIS A 297 -3.22 -2.73 35.74
N LYS A 298 -3.33 -2.14 36.94
CA LYS A 298 -2.21 -1.94 37.86
C LYS A 298 -2.47 -2.72 39.15
N LYS A 299 -1.41 -3.34 39.68
CA LYS A 299 -1.50 -4.00 40.99
C LYS A 299 -1.70 -2.94 42.08
N PRO A 300 -2.57 -3.18 43.07
CA PRO A 300 -2.72 -2.27 44.19
C PRO A 300 -1.39 -2.11 44.93
N ARG A 301 -1.11 -0.89 45.40
CA ARG A 301 0.04 -0.61 46.24
C ARG A 301 -0.18 -1.31 47.59
N GLN A 302 0.83 -2.03 48.08
CA GLN A 302 0.81 -2.58 49.43
C GLN A 302 1.26 -1.50 50.41
N ASP A 303 0.36 -1.12 51.31
CA ASP A 303 0.70 -0.24 52.42
C ASP A 303 1.21 -1.08 53.61
N PRO A 304 2.31 -0.67 54.29
CA PRO A 304 2.94 -1.48 55.33
C PRO A 304 2.05 -1.81 56.55
N HIS A 305 1.05 -0.97 56.84
CA HIS A 305 0.06 -1.21 57.89
C HIS A 305 -1.09 -0.21 57.74
N GLU A 306 -2.28 -0.63 58.16
CA GLU A 306 -3.45 0.23 58.27
C GLU A 306 -3.25 1.22 59.42
N LEU A 307 -3.47 2.51 59.13
CA LEU A 307 -3.37 3.56 60.14
C LEU A 307 -4.73 3.80 60.78
N THR A 308 -4.73 3.86 62.11
CA THR A 308 -5.86 4.48 62.83
C THR A 308 -5.87 5.98 62.57
N GLU A 309 -7.05 6.60 62.66
CA GLU A 309 -7.22 8.05 62.47
C GLU A 309 -6.28 8.86 63.40
N ALA A 310 -6.12 8.43 64.65
CA ALA A 310 -5.18 9.06 65.58
C ALA A 310 -3.71 8.90 65.17
N GLN A 311 -3.32 7.79 64.54
CA GLN A 311 -1.96 7.61 64.00
C GLN A 311 -1.75 8.45 62.73
N ALA A 312 -2.76 8.58 61.88
CA ALA A 312 -2.72 9.42 60.69
C ALA A 312 -2.56 10.90 61.06
N ASN A 313 -3.39 11.40 61.99
CA ASN A 313 -3.32 12.79 62.45
C ASN A 313 -1.96 13.11 63.09
N ARG A 314 -1.45 12.23 63.95
CA ARG A 314 -0.09 12.38 64.50
C ARG A 314 0.99 12.45 63.42
N ARG A 315 0.88 11.68 62.33
CA ARG A 315 1.84 11.73 61.22
C ARG A 315 1.77 13.05 60.46
N VAL A 316 0.57 13.57 60.24
CA VAL A 316 0.37 14.89 59.62
C VAL A 316 0.92 15.98 60.54
N ASP A 317 0.67 15.92 61.83
CA ASP A 317 1.16 16.89 62.82
C ASP A 317 2.70 16.91 62.90
N ILE A 318 3.33 15.73 62.97
CA ILE A 318 4.79 15.62 62.96
C ILE A 318 5.36 16.15 61.64
N HIS A 319 4.74 15.80 60.51
CA HIS A 319 5.23 16.25 59.21
C HIS A 319 5.10 17.77 59.07
N THR A 320 3.97 18.36 59.49
CA THR A 320 3.78 19.81 59.44
C THR A 320 4.74 20.55 60.37
N HIS A 321 4.95 20.08 61.61
CA HIS A 321 5.92 20.66 62.56
C HIS A 321 7.37 20.62 62.05
N THR A 322 7.80 19.49 61.49
CA THR A 322 9.15 19.33 60.93
C THR A 322 9.35 20.17 59.68
N HIS A 323 8.30 20.36 58.86
CA HIS A 323 8.34 21.22 57.69
C HIS A 323 8.36 22.72 58.05
N THR A 324 7.74 23.11 59.17
CA THR A 324 7.84 24.49 59.69
C THR A 324 9.19 24.80 60.32
N HIS A 325 9.82 23.84 61.03
CA HIS A 325 11.14 24.04 61.63
C HIS A 325 12.26 24.14 60.58
N THR A 326 12.24 23.29 59.55
CA THR A 326 13.19 23.37 58.42
C THR A 326 13.09 24.68 57.65
N ARG A 327 11.94 25.38 57.71
CA ARG A 327 11.76 26.71 57.12
C ARG A 327 12.35 27.84 57.97
N LEU A 328 12.49 27.65 59.29
CA LEU A 328 13.11 28.61 60.21
C LEU A 328 14.64 28.47 60.24
N ASP A 329 15.16 27.26 60.12
CA ASP A 329 16.62 26.99 60.14
C ASP A 329 17.35 27.42 58.86
N HIS A 330 16.63 27.73 57.78
CA HIS A 330 17.18 28.31 56.54
C HIS A 330 17.27 29.85 56.55
N ASN A 331 16.91 30.51 57.65
CA ASN A 331 17.00 31.97 57.82
C ASN A 331 18.10 32.37 58.83
N CYS A 332 19.24 31.66 58.81
CA CYS A 332 20.45 32.09 59.51
C CYS A 332 21.11 33.26 58.75
N PRO A 333 21.22 34.48 59.32
CA PRO A 333 21.90 35.57 58.65
C PRO A 333 23.41 35.35 58.72
N THR A 334 24.02 35.05 57.58
CA THR A 334 25.47 35.13 57.40
C THR A 334 25.92 36.59 57.46
N ASN A 335 26.55 36.94 58.58
CA ASN A 335 27.71 37.82 58.74
C ASN A 335 27.62 39.27 58.19
N LYS A 336 27.87 40.26 59.06
CA LYS A 336 28.74 41.41 58.74
C LYS A 336 29.11 42.23 59.98
N ASN A 337 30.43 42.28 60.22
CA ASN A 337 31.21 43.35 60.87
C ASN A 337 31.26 43.41 62.40
N MET A 338 32.45 43.07 62.94
CA MET A 338 33.22 44.05 63.73
C MET A 338 34.72 43.75 63.57
N LYS A 339 35.41 44.67 62.89
CA LYS A 339 36.85 44.90 62.98
C LYS A 339 37.09 45.84 64.16
N LEU A 340 37.87 45.41 65.14
CA LEU A 340 39.24 45.88 65.43
C LEU A 340 39.84 44.98 66.51
#